data_AF-A0A1M4SA58-F1
#
_entry.id   AF-A0A1M4SA58-F1
#
_cell.length_a   1.000
_cell.length_b   1.000
_cell.length_c   1.000
_cell.angle_alpha   90.00
_cell.angle_beta   90.00
_cell.angle_gamma   90.00
#
_symmetry.space_group_name_H-M   'P 1'
#
loop_
_entity.id
_entity.type
_entity.pdbx_description
1 polymer ?
#
loop_
_entity_poly.entity_id
_entity_poly.type
_entity_poly.pdbx_seq_one_letter_code
_entity_poly.pdbx_strand_id
1 'polypeptide(L)' 'MEEKHKSRLLAEYRRVLENKPVHVLDIPDEYKYMDAELVGLLQQSVGAILGIE' A
#
# COMPACT_ATOMS: atom_id res chain seq x y z
N MET A 1 -0.29 0.35 6.27
CA MET A 1 1.00 1.10 6.23
C MET A 1 0.77 2.50 6.78
N GLU A 2 1.24 2.85 7.96
CA GLU A 2 1.10 4.24 8.45
C GLU A 2 1.87 5.27 7.58
N GLU A 3 1.41 6.53 7.57
CA GLU A 3 2.04 7.69 6.91
C GLU A 3 3.54 7.86 7.21
N LYS A 4 4.03 7.30 8.33
CA LYS A 4 5.47 7.25 8.66
C LYS A 4 6.30 6.46 7.65
N HIS A 5 5.74 5.37 7.10
CA HIS A 5 6.41 4.57 6.08
C HIS A 5 6.52 5.34 4.76
N LYS A 6 5.46 6.04 4.37
CA LYS A 6 5.45 6.93 3.19
C LYS A 6 6.46 8.06 3.34
N SER A 7 6.54 8.67 4.51
CA SER A 7 7.50 9.74 4.80
C SER A 7 8.96 9.27 4.68
N ARG A 8 9.32 8.08 5.19
CA ARG A 8 10.65 7.47 4.97
C ARG A 8 10.90 7.16 3.49
N LEU A 9 9.91 6.60 2.80
CA LEU A 9 10.03 6.26 1.37
C LEU A 9 10.31 7.50 0.52
N LEU A 10 9.58 8.59 0.76
CA LEU A 10 9.76 9.86 0.07
C LEU A 10 11.10 10.53 0.40
N ALA A 11 11.60 10.39 1.64
CA ALA A 11 12.88 10.94 2.04
C ALA A 11 14.07 10.20 1.37
N GLU A 12 14.03 8.87 1.32
CA GLU A 12 15.13 8.04 0.78
C GLU A 12 15.06 7.87 -0.76
N TYR A 13 13.86 7.82 -1.34
CA TYR A 13 13.65 7.45 -2.76
C TYR A 13 12.91 8.50 -3.58
N ARG A 14 12.95 9.77 -3.16
CA ARG A 14 12.23 10.89 -3.82
C ARG A 14 12.33 10.88 -5.34
N ARG A 15 13.54 10.74 -5.88
CA ARG A 15 13.81 10.72 -7.34
C ARG A 15 13.14 9.56 -8.09
N VAL A 16 12.97 8.42 -7.44
CA VAL A 16 12.37 7.21 -8.04
C VAL A 16 10.85 7.25 -7.94
N LEU A 17 10.33 7.94 -6.93
CA LEU A 17 8.90 8.08 -6.64
C LEU A 17 8.28 9.32 -7.27
N GLU A 18 9.08 10.23 -7.82
CA GLU A 18 8.63 11.54 -8.34
C GLU A 18 7.52 11.44 -9.39
N ASN A 19 7.48 10.35 -10.15
CA ASN A 19 6.46 10.07 -11.17
C ASN A 19 5.61 8.82 -10.87
N LYS A 20 5.62 8.33 -9.63
CA LYS A 20 4.87 7.12 -9.23
C LYS A 20 3.89 7.42 -8.10
N PRO A 21 2.58 7.22 -8.31
CA PRO A 21 1.61 7.40 -7.24
C PRO A 21 1.84 6.35 -6.15
N VAL A 22 2.02 6.81 -4.91
CA VAL A 22 2.14 5.94 -3.73
C VAL A 22 0.80 5.95 -2.99
N HIS A 23 0.10 4.83 -3.02
CA HIS A 23 -1.15 4.65 -2.29
C HIS A 23 -0.89 3.99 -0.94
N VAL A 24 -1.39 4.63 0.11
CA VAL A 24 -1.40 4.06 1.45
C VAL A 24 -2.73 3.37 1.65
N LEU A 25 -2.69 2.08 1.95
CA LEU A 25 -3.89 1.25 2.10
C LEU A 25 -4.43 1.23 3.55
N ASP A 26 -3.74 1.85 4.50
CA ASP A 26 -4.07 1.85 5.94
C ASP A 26 -4.33 0.46 6.57
N ILE A 27 -3.87 -0.62 5.91
CA ILE A 27 -3.95 -1.98 6.44
C ILE A 27 -3.01 -2.12 7.67
N PRO A 28 -3.50 -2.65 8.80
CA PRO A 28 -2.70 -2.91 10.00
C PRO A 28 -1.73 -4.09 9.78
N ASP A 29 -0.60 -4.07 10.50
CA ASP A 29 0.46 -5.10 10.37
C ASP A 29 0.24 -6.31 11.30
N GLU A 30 -1.03 -6.60 11.60
CA GLU A 30 -1.43 -7.69 12.50
C GLU A 30 -1.69 -9.01 11.78
N TYR A 31 -1.68 -8.99 10.45
CA TYR A 31 -1.93 -10.16 9.62
C TYR A 31 -0.70 -11.03 9.46
N LYS A 32 -0.91 -12.35 9.43
CA LYS A 32 0.15 -13.30 9.11
C LYS A 32 0.45 -13.29 7.61
N TYR A 33 1.62 -13.81 7.26
CA TYR A 33 1.97 -14.06 5.88
C TYR A 33 0.90 -14.92 5.20
N MET A 34 0.33 -14.40 4.11
CA MET A 34 -0.75 -15.03 3.32
C MET A 34 -2.05 -15.30 4.10
N ASP A 35 -2.35 -14.50 5.11
CA ASP A 35 -3.68 -14.54 5.74
C ASP A 35 -4.79 -14.28 4.71
N ALA A 36 -5.86 -15.07 4.77
CA ALA A 36 -6.98 -14.94 3.85
C ALA A 36 -7.67 -13.57 3.98
N GLU A 37 -7.73 -13.01 5.20
CA GLU A 37 -8.31 -11.69 5.44
C GLU A 37 -7.46 -10.58 4.78
N LEU A 38 -6.14 -10.67 4.93
CA LEU A 38 -5.19 -9.76 4.27
C LEU A 38 -5.33 -9.81 2.74
N VAL A 39 -5.42 -11.00 2.18
CA VAL A 39 -5.56 -11.18 0.72
C VAL A 39 -6.87 -10.54 0.23
N GLY A 40 -7.97 -10.72 0.94
CA GLY A 40 -9.26 -10.10 0.59
C GLY A 40 -9.21 -8.57 0.63
N LEU A 41 -8.61 -7.99 1.67
CA LEU A 41 -8.42 -6.54 1.80
C LEU A 41 -7.56 -5.96 0.68
N LEU A 42 -6.50 -6.68 0.30
CA LEU A 42 -5.64 -6.30 -0.82
C LEU A 42 -6.41 -6.34 -2.15
N GLN A 43 -7.19 -7.40 -2.41
CA GLN A 43 -7.96 -7.52 -3.65
C GLN A 43 -8.99 -6.38 -3.80
N GLN A 44 -9.73 -6.03 -2.75
CA GLN A 44 -10.67 -4.89 -2.79
C GLN A 44 -9.95 -3.57 -3.02
N SER A 45 -8.91 -3.30 -2.22
CA SER A 45 -8.21 -2.02 -2.26
C SER A 45 -7.48 -1.81 -3.58
N VAL A 46 -6.77 -2.85 -4.05
CA VAL A 46 -6.01 -2.80 -5.31
C VAL A 46 -6.94 -2.77 -6.52
N GLY A 47 -8.04 -3.54 -6.51
CA GLY A 47 -9.06 -3.49 -7.58
C GLY A 47 -9.63 -2.09 -7.76
N ALA A 48 -9.99 -1.43 -6.65
CA ALA A 48 -10.49 -0.04 -6.67
C ALA A 48 -9.44 0.96 -7.18
N ILE A 49 -8.16 0.79 -6.83
CA ILE A 49 -7.08 1.68 -7.30
C ILE A 49 -6.79 1.49 -8.78
N LEU A 50 -6.84 0.25 -9.27
CA LEU A 50 -6.51 -0.08 -10.66
C LEU A 50 -7.72 0.00 -11.60
N GLY A 51 -8.93 0.18 -11.08
CA GLY A 51 -10.16 0.27 -11.89
C GLY A 51 -10.53 -1.06 -12.55
N ILE A 52 -10.15 -2.18 -11.92
CA ILE A 52 -10.46 -3.53 -12.36
C ILE A 52 -11.41 -4.11 -11.31
N GLU A 53 -12.71 -3.93 -11.56
CA GLU A 53 -13.79 -4.63 -10.84
C GLU A 53 -14.02 -6.03 -11.44
#